data_AF-A0AAN0MBZ7-F1
#
_entry.id   AF-A0AAN0MBZ7-F1
#
_cell.length_a   1.000
_cell.length_b   1.000
_cell.length_c   1.000
_cell.angle_alpha   90.00
_cell.angle_beta   90.00
_cell.angle_gamma   90.00
#
_symmetry.space_group_name_H-M   'P 1'
#
loop_
_entity.id
_entity.type
_entity.pdbx_description
1 polymer ?
#
loop_
_entity_poly.entity_id
_entity_poly.type
_entity_poly.pdbx_seq_one_letter_code
_entity_poly.pdbx_strand_id
1 'polypeptide(L)'
;MGNHDFNYGPDILKKFISENNAPLLTSNVDIEGKRLGNTHIIDKGGKKIALIGVLTHYIPNWERPTYIENMTFEMRSPNFKQKFHVSKILWTL
;
A
#
# COMPACT_ATOMS: atom_id res chain seq x y z
N MET A 1 3.95 1.52 -4.30
CA MET A 1 3.15 2.74 -4.09
C MET A 1 3.73 3.54 -2.96
N GLY A 2 3.66 4.86 -3.07
CA GLY A 2 4.03 5.84 -2.05
C GLY A 2 2.99 6.96 -1.94
N ASN A 3 3.24 7.94 -1.07
CA ASN A 3 2.35 9.09 -0.90
C ASN A 3 2.19 9.91 -2.19
N HIS A 4 3.23 9.98 -3.02
CA HIS A 4 3.20 10.76 -4.26
C HIS A 4 2.24 10.23 -5.33
N ASP A 5 1.81 8.97 -5.22
CA ASP A 5 0.84 8.38 -6.17
C ASP A 5 -0.56 9.00 -6.03
N PHE A 6 -0.85 9.72 -4.93
CA PHE A 6 -2.15 10.36 -4.66
C PHE A 6 -2.22 11.82 -5.14
N ASN A 7 -1.09 12.42 -5.50
CA ASN A 7 -0.96 13.84 -5.83
C ASN A 7 -1.74 14.31 -7.07
N TYR A 8 -2.14 13.37 -7.92
CA TYR A 8 -2.77 13.64 -9.21
C TYR A 8 -4.26 13.29 -9.23
N GLY A 9 -4.82 12.96 -8.08
CA GLY A 9 -6.24 12.66 -7.93
C GLY A 9 -6.63 11.22 -8.30
N PRO A 10 -7.90 10.87 -8.03
CA PRO A 10 -8.36 9.48 -8.03
C PRO A 10 -8.37 8.85 -9.42
N ASP A 11 -8.62 9.63 -10.48
CA ASP A 11 -8.69 9.09 -11.85
C ASP A 11 -7.31 8.66 -12.36
N ILE A 12 -6.29 9.47 -12.09
CA ILE A 12 -4.90 9.14 -12.45
C ILE A 12 -4.40 7.96 -11.62
N LEU A 13 -4.73 7.92 -10.32
CA LEU A 13 -4.40 6.78 -9.47
C LEU A 13 -5.09 5.49 -9.96
N LYS A 14 -6.37 5.54 -10.31
CA LYS A 14 -7.12 4.40 -10.87
C LYS A 14 -6.49 3.92 -12.16
N LYS A 15 -6.11 4.84 -13.05
CA LYS A 15 -5.39 4.52 -14.29
C LYS A 15 -4.08 3.81 -14.00
N PHE A 16 -3.24 4.37 -13.12
CA PHE A 16 -1.98 3.77 -12.70
C PHE A 16 -2.17 2.34 -12.17
N ILE A 17 -3.15 2.13 -11.29
CA ILE A 17 -3.46 0.80 -10.74
C ILE A 17 -3.89 -0.16 -11.85
N SER A 18 -4.70 0.30 -12.81
CA SER A 18 -5.24 -0.54 -13.88
C SER A 18 -4.20 -0.93 -14.94
N GLU A 19 -3.22 -0.06 -15.21
CA GLU A 19 -2.17 -0.29 -16.21
C GLU A 19 -0.94 -0.98 -15.61
N ASN A 20 -0.83 -1.04 -14.28
CA ASN A 20 0.28 -1.67 -13.58
C ASN A 20 0.12 -3.19 -13.51
N ASN A 21 1.03 -3.91 -14.18
CA ASN A 21 1.09 -5.38 -14.16
C ASN A 21 1.89 -5.95 -12.98
N ALA A 22 2.58 -5.11 -12.19
CA ALA A 22 3.35 -5.58 -11.04
C ALA A 22 2.46 -5.84 -9.82
N PRO A 23 2.81 -6.79 -8.93
CA PRO A 23 2.09 -6.96 -7.67
C PRO A 23 2.06 -5.67 -6.86
N LEU A 24 0.85 -5.23 -6.53
CA LEU A 24 0.66 -4.04 -5.72
C LEU A 24 0.87 -4.40 -4.24
N LEU A 25 2.01 -3.97 -3.69
CA LEU A 25 2.34 -4.18 -2.29
C LEU A 25 1.76 -3.04 -1.46
N THR A 26 0.54 -3.25 -0.99
CA THR A 26 -0.16 -2.37 -0.06
C THR A 26 -0.99 -3.21 0.88
N SER A 27 -1.04 -2.82 2.16
CA SER A 27 -1.72 -3.61 3.17
C SER A 27 -2.48 -2.79 4.20
N ASN A 28 -2.47 -1.47 4.09
CA ASN A 28 -3.08 -0.54 5.03
C ASN A 28 -3.81 0.62 4.33
N VAL A 29 -4.16 0.46 3.05
CA VAL A 29 -4.93 1.44 2.28
C VAL A 29 -6.16 0.76 1.74
N ASP A 30 -7.32 1.32 2.00
CA ASP A 30 -8.60 0.92 1.40
C ASP A 30 -9.05 1.99 0.42
N ILE A 31 -9.54 1.58 -0.76
CA ILE A 31 -10.20 2.46 -1.74
C ILE A 31 -11.61 1.92 -1.95
N GLU A 32 -12.63 2.76 -1.76
CA GLU A 32 -14.04 2.37 -1.91
C GLU A 32 -14.40 1.12 -1.06
N GLY A 33 -13.83 1.05 0.15
CA GLY A 33 -14.02 -0.07 1.09
C GLY A 33 -13.28 -1.36 0.72
N LYS A 34 -12.44 -1.35 -0.32
CA LYS A 34 -11.63 -2.52 -0.74
C LYS A 34 -10.15 -2.31 -0.44
N ARG A 35 -9.53 -3.32 0.19
CA ARG A 35 -8.08 -3.34 0.43
C ARG A 35 -7.32 -3.26 -0.88
N LEU A 36 -6.51 -2.22 -0.99
CA LEU A 36 -5.66 -2.00 -2.15
C LEU A 36 -4.42 -2.88 -2.04
N GLY A 37 -4.17 -3.72 -3.04
CA GLY A 37 -3.01 -4.60 -3.07
C GLY A 37 -3.05 -5.72 -2.02
N ASN A 38 -2.01 -6.54 -1.99
CA ASN A 38 -1.94 -7.73 -1.14
C ASN A 38 -0.50 -8.01 -0.68
N THR A 39 -0.36 -8.77 0.40
CA THR A 39 0.91 -9.41 0.74
C THR A 39 1.32 -10.39 -0.34
N HIS A 40 2.54 -10.28 -0.85
CA HIS A 40 3.08 -11.20 -1.83
C HIS A 40 4.08 -12.16 -1.16
N ILE A 41 3.89 -13.47 -1.34
CA ILE A 41 4.78 -14.49 -0.75
C ILE A 41 5.54 -15.17 -1.88
N ILE A 42 6.87 -15.17 -1.78
CA ILE A 42 7.74 -15.87 -2.72
C ILE A 42 8.47 -17.01 -2.00
N ASP A 43 8.72 -18.11 -2.71
CA ASP A 43 9.63 -19.17 -2.24
C ASP A 43 11.01 -18.96 -2.84
N LYS A 44 12.04 -18.96 -2.00
CA LYS A 44 13.43 -18.94 -2.44
C LYS A 44 14.24 -19.97 -1.65
N GLY A 45 14.55 -21.08 -2.29
CA GLY A 45 15.37 -22.14 -1.70
C GLY A 45 14.70 -22.82 -0.50
N GLY A 46 13.39 -23.08 -0.58
CA GLY A 46 12.62 -23.73 0.49
C GLY A 46 12.29 -22.78 1.66
N LYS A 47 12.59 -21.49 1.52
CA LYS A 47 12.22 -20.45 2.49
C LYS A 47 11.13 -19.56 1.88
N LYS A 48 10.05 -19.36 2.62
CA LYS A 48 8.99 -18.42 2.26
C LYS A 48 9.35 -17.01 2.74
N ILE A 49 9.32 -16.05 1.83
CA ILE A 49 9.57 -14.64 2.08
C ILE A 49 8.28 -13.87 1.81
N ALA A 50 7.76 -13.17 2.82
CA ALA A 50 6.60 -12.30 2.68
C ALA A 50 7.04 -10.87 2.41
N LEU A 51 6.55 -10.30 1.31
CA LEU A 51 6.69 -8.90 0.94
C LEU A 51 5.38 -8.18 1.32
N ILE A 52 5.48 -7.25 2.27
CA ILE A 52 4.35 -6.48 2.79
C ILE A 52 4.66 -5.01 2.56
N GLY A 53 3.81 -4.33 1.79
CA GLY A 53 3.88 -2.88 1.63
C GLY A 53 2.93 -2.17 2.59
N VAL A 54 3.39 -1.05 3.14
CA VAL A 54 2.64 -0.17 4.03
C VAL A 54 2.93 1.27 3.64
N LEU A 55 1.89 2.08 3.50
CA LEU A 55 2.03 3.52 3.28
C LEU A 55 1.94 4.26 4.61
N THR A 56 2.47 5.48 4.64
CA THR A 56 2.24 6.36 5.78
C THR A 56 0.75 6.66 5.94
N HIS A 57 0.22 6.47 7.14
CA HIS A 57 -1.14 6.87 7.49
C HIS A 57 -1.31 8.40 7.52
N TYR A 58 -0.22 9.14 7.31
CA TYR A 58 -0.19 10.60 7.38
C TYR A 58 -0.60 11.28 6.06
N ILE A 59 -0.83 10.53 4.97
CA ILE A 59 -1.26 11.05 3.66
C ILE A 59 -2.45 12.04 3.76
N PRO A 60 -3.48 11.81 4.57
CA PRO A 60 -4.60 12.75 4.71
C PRO A 60 -4.22 14.15 5.23
N ASN A 61 -3.04 14.32 5.83
CA ASN A 61 -2.57 15.63 6.31
C ASN A 61 -1.87 16.44 5.22
N TRP A 62 -1.44 15.81 4.13
CA TRP A 62 -0.70 16.46 3.03
C TRP A 62 -1.54 16.58 1.76
N GLU A 63 -2.43 15.62 1.51
CA GLU A 63 -3.17 15.54 0.27
C GLU A 63 -4.49 16.33 0.31
N ARG A 64 -5.00 16.71 -0.86
CA ARG A 64 -6.30 17.36 -0.97
C ARG A 64 -7.41 16.39 -0.56
N PRO A 65 -8.36 16.78 0.31
CA PRO A 65 -9.46 15.89 0.72
C PRO A 65 -10.25 15.32 -0.46
N THR A 66 -10.43 16.11 -1.53
CA THR A 66 -11.11 15.67 -2.76
C THR A 66 -10.36 14.60 -3.54
N TYR A 67 -9.05 14.43 -3.32
CA TYR A 67 -8.25 13.41 -4.02
C TYR A 67 -8.31 12.05 -3.32
N ILE A 68 -8.70 12.03 -2.05
CA ILE A 68 -8.69 10.84 -1.17
C ILE A 68 -10.05 10.56 -0.51
N GLU A 69 -11.13 11.18 -0.99
CA GLU A 69 -12.46 11.17 -0.34
C GLU A 69 -13.01 9.77 -0.04
N ASN A 70 -12.63 8.76 -0.84
CA ASN A 70 -13.05 7.37 -0.67
C ASN A 70 -11.91 6.45 -0.24
N MET A 71 -10.90 7.00 0.44
CA MET A 71 -9.70 6.27 0.83
C MET A 71 -9.47 6.31 2.34
N THR A 72 -9.10 5.17 2.89
CA THR A 72 -8.74 5.03 4.31
C THR A 72 -7.29 4.59 4.43
N PHE A 73 -6.51 5.28 5.26
CA PHE A 73 -5.11 4.96 5.52
C PHE A 73 -4.92 4.53 6.98
N GLU A 74 -4.73 3.23 7.20
CA GLU A 74 -4.62 2.66 8.54
C GLU A 74 -3.18 2.79 9.06
N MET A 75 -3.01 3.20 10.33
CA MET A 75 -1.69 3.25 10.98
C MET A 75 -1.01 1.88 11.03
N ARG A 76 -1.80 0.81 11.18
CA ARG A 76 -1.33 -0.56 11.25
C ARG A 76 -2.02 -1.40 10.18
N SER A 77 -1.23 -2.14 9.42
CA SER A 77 -1.76 -3.20 8.56
C SER A 77 -2.40 -4.30 9.43
N PRO A 78 -3.68 -4.68 9.23
CA PRO A 78 -4.33 -5.78 9.94
C PRO A 78 -3.61 -7.12 9.75
N ASN A 79 -2.90 -7.26 8.62
CA ASN A 79 -2.11 -8.44 8.28
C ASN A 79 -0.79 -8.51 9.07
N PHE A 80 -0.41 -7.42 9.75
CA PHE A 80 0.75 -7.36 10.63
C PHE A 80 0.41 -8.01 11.99
N LYS A 81 0.24 -9.33 11.98
CA LYS A 81 0.36 -10.14 13.20
C LYS A 81 1.85 -10.21 13.55
N GLN A 82 2.19 -10.01 14.81
CA GLN A 82 3.52 -9.78 15.41
C GLN A 82 4.55 -10.93 15.23
N LYS A 83 4.44 -11.74 14.18
CA LYS A 83 5.17 -13.00 13.97
C LYS A 83 6.16 -12.99 12.79
N PHE A 84 6.53 -11.82 12.27
CA PHE A 84 7.54 -11.73 11.21
C PHE A 84 8.78 -10.96 11.70
N HIS A 85 9.96 -11.57 11.54
CA HIS A 85 11.23 -10.84 11.60
C HIS A 85 11.27 -9.91 10.37
N VAL A 86 10.82 -8.67 10.54
CA VAL A 86 10.87 -7.67 9.46
C VAL A 86 12.31 -7.21 9.29
N SER A 87 12.87 -7.48 8.10
CA SER A 87 14.29 -7.25 7.80
C SER A 87 14.57 -5.93 7.07
N LYS A 88 13.56 -5.19 6.62
CA LYS A 88 13.70 -3.79 6.16
C LYS A 88 12.35 -3.20 5.79
N ILE A 89 12.10 -1.95 6.21
CA ILE A 89 11.06 -1.09 5.65
C ILE A 89 11.76 -0.21 4.61
N LEU A 90 11.37 -0.30 3.33
CA LEU A 90 11.88 0.57 2.29
C LEU A 90 11.03 1.85 2.28
N TRP A 91 11.61 2.95 2.74
CA TRP A 91 11.06 4.29 2.56
C TRP A 91 11.43 4.75 1.15
N THR A 92 10.45 4.96 0.27
CA THR A 92 10.65 5.70 -0.98
C THR A 92 10.24 7.15 -0.73
N LEU A 93 11.20 8.06 -0.88
CA LEU A 93 11.01 9.51 -0.91
C LEU A 93 10.12 9.94 -2.08
#